data_AF-A0A6G4XVL9-F1
#
_entry.id   AF-A0A6G4XVL9-F1
#
_cell.length_a   1.000
_cell.length_b   1.000
_cell.length_c   1.000
_cell.angle_alpha   90.00
_cell.angle_beta   90.00
_cell.angle_gamma   90.00
#
_symmetry.space_group_name_H-M   'P 1'
#
loop_
_entity.id
_entity.type
_entity.pdbx_description
1 polymer ?
#
loop_
_entity_poly.entity_id
_entity_poly.type
_entity_poly.pdbx_seq_one_letter_code
_entity_poly.pdbx_strand_id
1 'polypeptide(L)'
;MPYALTTAEPVQYVTVTDKKGTVQGYLWFNDVDRAAGWVLRTARGDEAMSRGAFWLEKLDDAAARELAPTAALAELFKADTAYDNRLVEVSLTSAASLREVQELAACPDAEDRLLLGQLKQDAAAWRELAEAAAALTPADRKVEWAGAGEQPGGVIRIGYPNYSKPLLRLTYAVSGVGAVTPAHYWIDHRMPEVPAGGQLPPADAVRAATAVMRGERFCDGTIAKAAGDGLLDAVVASLLAWYASTSK
;
A
#
# COMPACT_ATOMS: atom_id res chain seq x y z
N MET A 1 -31.61 -9.44 -9.83
CA MET A 1 -30.44 -10.29 -10.18
C MET A 1 -29.18 -9.45 -9.92
N PRO A 2 -28.07 -10.00 -9.38
CA PRO A 2 -26.83 -9.23 -9.24
C PRO A 2 -26.25 -8.88 -10.62
N TYR A 3 -25.29 -7.95 -10.66
CA TYR A 3 -24.48 -7.75 -11.86
C TYR A 3 -23.45 -8.86 -12.02
N ALA A 4 -23.08 -9.18 -13.25
CA ALA A 4 -21.96 -10.08 -13.50
C ALA A 4 -20.63 -9.39 -13.10
N LEU A 5 -19.71 -10.15 -12.50
CA LEU A 5 -18.40 -9.66 -12.06
C LEU A 5 -17.30 -9.77 -13.13
N THR A 6 -17.65 -10.29 -14.31
CA THR A 6 -16.77 -10.46 -15.45
C THR A 6 -17.56 -10.21 -16.73
N THR A 7 -16.87 -9.79 -17.78
CA THR A 7 -17.43 -9.61 -19.12
C THR A 7 -16.34 -9.83 -20.16
N ALA A 8 -16.72 -10.35 -21.33
CA ALA A 8 -15.84 -10.45 -22.49
C ALA A 8 -15.95 -9.22 -23.41
N GLU A 9 -16.95 -8.37 -23.16
CA GLU A 9 -17.24 -7.17 -23.93
C GLU A 9 -16.41 -5.98 -23.44
N PRO A 10 -16.25 -4.93 -24.27
CA PRO A 10 -15.66 -3.66 -23.84
C PRO A 10 -16.38 -3.06 -22.64
N VAL A 11 -15.63 -2.43 -21.73
CA VAL A 11 -16.19 -1.85 -20.50
C VAL A 11 -16.05 -0.33 -20.51
N GLN A 12 -16.99 0.35 -19.87
CA GLN A 12 -16.80 1.73 -19.44
C GLN A 12 -16.20 1.72 -18.04
N TYR A 13 -15.32 2.66 -17.74
CA TYR A 13 -14.77 2.82 -16.40
C TYR A 13 -14.61 4.28 -16.00
N VAL A 14 -14.62 4.52 -14.69
CA VAL A 14 -14.45 5.84 -14.09
C VAL A 14 -13.51 5.76 -12.89
N THR A 15 -12.69 6.79 -12.73
CA THR A 15 -11.73 6.91 -11.63
C THR A 15 -12.43 7.31 -10.33
N VAL A 16 -12.11 6.62 -9.25
CA VAL A 16 -12.48 7.02 -7.88
C VAL A 16 -11.25 7.57 -7.18
N THR A 17 -11.37 8.76 -6.58
CA THR A 17 -10.32 9.39 -5.78
C THR A 17 -10.75 9.58 -4.33
N ASP A 18 -9.79 9.79 -3.43
CA ASP A 18 -10.09 10.31 -2.09
C ASP A 18 -10.32 11.85 -2.12
N LYS A 19 -10.60 12.45 -0.97
CA LYS A 19 -10.71 13.92 -0.81
C LYS A 19 -9.44 14.69 -1.18
N LYS A 20 -8.28 14.04 -1.14
CA LYS A 20 -6.97 14.63 -1.49
C LYS A 20 -6.68 14.51 -2.99
N GLY A 21 -7.55 13.86 -3.76
CA GLY A 21 -7.39 13.63 -5.20
C GLY A 21 -6.54 12.38 -5.52
N THR A 22 -6.21 11.56 -4.53
CA THR A 22 -5.44 10.32 -4.72
C THR A 22 -6.34 9.25 -5.34
N VAL A 23 -5.93 8.67 -6.46
CA VAL A 23 -6.67 7.59 -7.14
C VAL A 23 -6.70 6.33 -6.27
N GLN A 24 -7.91 5.88 -5.94
CA GLN A 24 -8.20 4.70 -5.11
C GLN A 24 -8.48 3.44 -5.94
N GLY A 25 -8.94 3.62 -7.17
CA GLY A 25 -9.35 2.52 -8.05
C GLY A 25 -10.34 2.98 -9.10
N TYR A 26 -10.99 2.01 -9.73
CA TYR A 26 -11.89 2.24 -10.86
C TYR A 26 -13.19 1.46 -10.68
N LEU A 27 -14.33 2.12 -10.92
CA LEU A 27 -15.58 1.41 -11.17
C LEU A 27 -15.66 1.13 -12.66
N TRP A 28 -16.13 -0.07 -13.00
CA TRP A 28 -16.32 -0.48 -14.39
C TRP A 28 -17.73 -1.03 -14.60
N PHE A 29 -18.24 -0.88 -15.83
CA PHE A 29 -19.63 -1.13 -16.20
C PHE A 29 -19.73 -1.64 -17.64
N ASN A 30 -20.67 -2.54 -17.89
CA ASN A 30 -21.05 -3.00 -19.21
C ASN A 30 -22.54 -3.39 -19.20
N ASP A 31 -23.35 -2.72 -20.02
CA ASP A 31 -24.79 -2.97 -20.08
C ASP A 31 -25.15 -4.26 -20.84
N VAL A 32 -24.31 -4.71 -21.78
CA VAL A 32 -24.57 -5.85 -22.66
C VAL A 32 -24.66 -7.14 -21.86
N ASP A 33 -23.64 -7.42 -21.04
CA ASP A 33 -23.59 -8.57 -20.13
C ASP A 33 -24.23 -8.28 -18.76
N ARG A 34 -24.75 -7.06 -18.58
CA ARG A 34 -25.23 -6.56 -17.29
C ARG A 34 -24.17 -6.76 -16.19
N ALA A 35 -22.94 -6.36 -16.51
CA ALA A 35 -21.76 -6.54 -15.68
C ALA A 35 -21.29 -5.22 -15.08
N ALA A 36 -20.87 -5.25 -13.83
CA ALA A 36 -20.31 -4.07 -13.16
C ALA A 36 -19.46 -4.52 -11.99
N GLY A 37 -18.49 -3.69 -11.60
CA GLY A 37 -17.69 -3.98 -10.44
C GLY A 37 -16.70 -2.88 -10.09
N TRP A 38 -15.89 -3.21 -9.10
CA TRP A 38 -14.82 -2.37 -8.58
C TRP A 38 -13.48 -3.05 -8.83
N VAL A 39 -12.55 -2.33 -9.44
CA VAL A 39 -11.14 -2.71 -9.50
C VAL A 39 -10.38 -1.81 -8.54
N LEU A 40 -9.93 -2.41 -7.45
CA LEU A 40 -9.08 -1.73 -6.49
C LEU A 40 -7.71 -1.47 -7.11
N ARG A 41 -7.20 -0.24 -6.95
CA ARG A 41 -5.80 0.03 -7.25
C ARG A 41 -4.93 -0.56 -6.15
N THR A 42 -3.89 -1.31 -6.53
CA THR A 42 -3.06 -2.04 -5.55
C THR A 42 -2.20 -1.07 -4.74
N ALA A 43 -2.71 -0.65 -3.57
CA ALA A 43 -1.99 -0.59 -2.30
C ALA A 43 -2.94 -0.22 -1.15
N ARG A 44 -2.67 -0.78 0.05
CA ARG A 44 -3.08 -0.35 1.42
C ARG A 44 -4.29 -1.05 2.09
N GLY A 45 -4.05 -2.24 2.64
CA GLY A 45 -4.70 -2.78 3.86
C GLY A 45 -6.24 -2.74 3.96
N ASP A 46 -6.78 -2.98 5.15
CA ASP A 46 -8.24 -3.11 5.37
C ASP A 46 -9.06 -1.87 4.96
N GLU A 47 -8.44 -0.71 4.84
CA GLU A 47 -9.11 0.54 4.46
C GLU A 47 -9.50 0.52 2.98
N ALA A 48 -8.67 -0.07 2.11
CA ALA A 48 -8.99 -0.29 0.70
C ALA A 48 -10.11 -1.33 0.52
N MET A 49 -10.17 -2.36 1.38
CA MET A 49 -11.27 -3.34 1.41
C MET A 49 -12.59 -2.70 1.86
N SER A 50 -12.54 -1.85 2.89
CA SER A 50 -13.73 -1.14 3.41
C SER A 50 -14.29 -0.14 2.38
N ARG A 51 -13.43 0.45 1.54
CA ARG A 51 -13.81 1.36 0.45
C ARG A 51 -14.38 0.63 -0.76
N GLY A 52 -13.89 -0.57 -1.07
CA GLY A 52 -14.49 -1.45 -2.08
C GLY A 52 -15.89 -1.91 -1.70
N ALA A 53 -16.11 -2.24 -0.42
CA ALA A 53 -17.41 -2.68 0.09
C ALA A 53 -18.52 -1.63 -0.13
N PHE A 54 -18.22 -0.34 0.09
CA PHE A 54 -19.17 0.75 -0.18
C PHE A 54 -19.66 0.77 -1.63
N TRP A 55 -18.74 0.63 -2.59
CA TRP A 55 -19.12 0.66 -4.00
C TRP A 55 -19.86 -0.61 -4.42
N LEU A 56 -19.45 -1.77 -3.92
CA LEU A 56 -20.14 -3.03 -4.17
C LEU A 56 -21.57 -3.00 -3.62
N GLU A 57 -21.78 -2.48 -2.41
CA GLU A 57 -23.11 -2.28 -1.83
C GLU A 57 -23.99 -1.39 -2.72
N LYS A 58 -23.44 -0.29 -3.27
CA LYS A 58 -24.17 0.58 -4.17
C LYS A 58 -24.52 -0.07 -5.52
N LEU A 59 -23.65 -0.93 -6.03
CA LEU A 59 -23.92 -1.72 -7.22
C LEU A 59 -25.01 -2.77 -6.95
N ASP A 60 -24.97 -3.42 -5.78
CA ASP A 60 -25.98 -4.39 -5.35
C ASP A 60 -27.35 -3.72 -5.18
N ASP A 61 -27.42 -2.54 -4.57
CA ASP A 61 -28.64 -1.72 -4.45
C ASP A 61 -29.23 -1.35 -5.82
N ALA A 62 -28.38 -1.01 -6.80
CA ALA A 62 -28.82 -0.69 -8.14
C ALA A 62 -29.29 -1.94 -8.92
N ALA A 63 -28.58 -3.06 -8.75
CA ALA A 63 -28.93 -4.34 -9.33
C ALA A 63 -30.25 -4.89 -8.76
N ALA A 64 -30.52 -4.68 -7.47
CA ALA A 64 -31.77 -5.02 -6.79
C ALA A 64 -32.97 -4.19 -7.33
N ARG A 65 -32.71 -2.96 -7.78
CA ARG A 65 -33.68 -2.11 -8.48
C ARG A 65 -33.73 -2.35 -9.99
N GLU A 66 -33.05 -3.38 -10.47
CA GLU A 66 -33.01 -3.79 -11.88
C GLU A 66 -32.49 -2.72 -12.84
N LEU A 67 -31.68 -1.77 -12.34
CA LEU A 67 -31.07 -0.75 -13.18
C LEU A 67 -30.02 -1.36 -14.10
N ALA A 68 -29.88 -0.77 -15.29
CA ALA A 68 -28.72 -1.01 -16.14
C ALA A 68 -27.46 -0.45 -15.46
N PRO A 69 -26.29 -1.10 -15.58
CA PRO A 69 -25.01 -0.60 -15.05
C PRO A 69 -24.72 0.88 -15.33
N THR A 70 -24.97 1.38 -16.55
CA THR A 70 -24.75 2.80 -16.87
C THR A 70 -25.77 3.74 -16.19
N ALA A 71 -27.01 3.28 -16.00
CA ALA A 71 -28.02 4.03 -15.25
C ALA A 71 -27.65 4.11 -13.76
N ALA A 72 -27.10 3.03 -13.19
CA ALA A 72 -26.55 3.01 -11.84
C ALA A 72 -25.40 4.03 -11.70
N LEU A 73 -24.45 4.05 -12.66
CA LEU A 73 -23.36 5.03 -12.67
C LEU A 73 -23.88 6.48 -12.70
N ALA A 74 -24.90 6.77 -13.52
CA ALA A 74 -25.49 8.10 -13.59
C ALA A 74 -26.15 8.54 -12.27
N GLU A 75 -26.70 7.61 -11.49
CA GLU A 75 -27.19 7.90 -10.13
C GLU A 75 -26.03 8.13 -9.15
N LEU A 76 -24.95 7.36 -9.25
CA LEU A 76 -23.78 7.52 -8.39
C LEU A 76 -23.07 8.86 -8.59
N PHE A 77 -23.05 9.41 -9.79
CA PHE A 77 -22.53 10.77 -10.02
C PHE A 77 -23.36 11.86 -9.35
N LYS A 78 -24.67 11.63 -9.16
CA LYS A 78 -25.59 12.57 -8.52
C LYS A 78 -25.66 12.40 -7.01
N ALA A 79 -25.22 11.25 -6.51
CA ALA A 79 -25.22 10.95 -5.08
C ALA A 79 -24.11 11.76 -4.39
N ASP A 80 -24.48 12.54 -3.38
CA ASP A 80 -23.51 13.13 -2.47
C ASP A 80 -22.99 12.01 -1.55
N THR A 81 -21.78 11.54 -1.81
CA THR A 81 -21.20 10.44 -1.05
C THR A 81 -20.61 10.98 0.25
N ALA A 82 -21.22 10.61 1.38
CA ALA A 82 -20.73 10.99 2.71
C ALA A 82 -19.33 10.45 3.05
N TYR A 83 -18.86 9.43 2.32
CA TYR A 83 -17.52 8.87 2.44
C TYR A 83 -16.48 9.72 1.72
N ASP A 84 -15.21 9.64 2.17
CA ASP A 84 -14.05 10.37 1.64
C ASP A 84 -13.69 10.06 0.17
N ASN A 85 -14.56 9.41 -0.60
CA ASN A 85 -14.33 8.92 -1.96
C ASN A 85 -15.21 9.67 -2.96
N ARG A 86 -14.68 10.03 -4.14
CA ARG A 86 -15.41 10.76 -5.18
C ARG A 86 -15.18 10.17 -6.56
N LEU A 87 -16.23 10.11 -7.36
CA LEU A 87 -16.11 9.81 -8.79
C LEU A 87 -15.61 11.03 -9.53
N VAL A 88 -14.62 10.84 -10.41
CA VAL A 88 -14.10 11.90 -11.28
C VAL A 88 -14.84 11.81 -12.60
N GLU A 89 -15.92 12.57 -12.77
CA GLU A 89 -16.80 12.51 -13.95
C GLU A 89 -16.05 12.67 -15.29
N VAL A 90 -15.11 13.61 -15.33
CA VAL A 90 -14.27 13.85 -16.52
C VAL A 90 -13.36 12.65 -16.89
N SER A 91 -13.21 11.66 -16.00
CA SER A 91 -12.41 10.46 -16.25
C SER A 91 -13.20 9.29 -16.85
N LEU A 92 -14.52 9.44 -17.05
CA LEU A 92 -15.33 8.40 -17.66
C LEU A 92 -14.85 8.12 -19.09
N THR A 93 -14.42 6.89 -19.34
CA THR A 93 -13.91 6.46 -20.65
C THR A 93 -14.19 4.96 -20.87
N SER A 94 -13.89 4.45 -22.06
CA SER A 94 -13.99 3.02 -22.38
C SER A 94 -12.61 2.34 -22.39
N ALA A 95 -12.62 1.05 -22.08
CA ALA A 95 -11.51 0.12 -22.27
C ALA A 95 -11.98 -1.03 -23.16
N ALA A 96 -11.05 -1.61 -23.94
CA ALA A 96 -11.36 -2.72 -24.84
C ALA A 96 -11.73 -4.01 -24.08
N SER A 97 -11.35 -4.12 -22.81
CA SER A 97 -11.70 -5.25 -21.95
C SER A 97 -11.59 -4.90 -20.45
N LEU A 98 -12.22 -5.71 -19.59
CA LEU A 98 -12.02 -5.63 -18.14
C LEU A 98 -10.54 -5.81 -17.73
N ARG A 99 -9.81 -6.66 -18.47
CA ARG A 99 -8.39 -6.92 -18.22
C ARG A 99 -7.54 -5.65 -18.34
N GLU A 100 -7.86 -4.78 -19.29
CA GLU A 100 -7.14 -3.52 -19.47
C GLU A 100 -7.34 -2.58 -18.27
N VAL A 101 -8.54 -2.55 -17.67
CA VAL A 101 -8.80 -1.79 -16.43
C VAL A 101 -8.05 -2.39 -15.24
N GLN A 102 -7.97 -3.72 -15.17
CA GLN A 102 -7.17 -4.42 -14.15
C GLN A 102 -5.67 -4.13 -14.30
N GLU A 103 -5.15 -4.12 -15.53
CA GLU A 103 -3.76 -3.76 -15.84
C GLU A 103 -3.48 -2.28 -15.54
N LEU A 104 -4.42 -1.38 -15.84
CA LEU A 104 -4.35 0.04 -15.45
C LEU A 104 -4.27 0.20 -13.94
N ALA A 105 -5.08 -0.53 -13.18
CA ALA A 105 -5.07 -0.54 -11.73
C ALA A 105 -3.82 -1.20 -11.12
N ALA A 106 -3.12 -2.04 -11.89
CA ALA A 106 -1.84 -2.63 -11.53
C ALA A 106 -0.63 -1.75 -11.93
N CYS A 107 -0.83 -0.71 -12.74
CA CYS A 107 0.24 0.17 -13.19
C CYS A 107 0.63 1.17 -12.08
N PRO A 108 1.94 1.30 -11.75
CA PRO A 108 2.38 2.28 -10.76
C PRO A 108 2.07 3.71 -11.23
N ASP A 109 1.46 4.54 -10.38
CA ASP A 109 1.11 5.92 -10.77
C ASP A 109 2.31 6.87 -10.72
N ALA A 110 2.03 8.18 -10.85
CA ALA A 110 3.01 9.22 -10.66
C ALA A 110 3.67 9.22 -9.27
N GLU A 111 2.96 8.84 -8.19
CA GLU A 111 3.54 8.74 -6.85
C GLU A 111 4.48 7.53 -6.79
N ASP A 112 4.07 6.34 -7.25
CA ASP A 112 4.95 5.17 -7.28
C ASP A 112 6.20 5.42 -8.11
N ARG A 113 6.07 6.05 -9.28
CA ARG A 113 7.22 6.44 -10.11
C ARG A 113 8.12 7.44 -9.40
N LEU A 114 7.56 8.37 -8.62
CA LEU A 114 8.33 9.31 -7.80
C LEU A 114 9.05 8.58 -6.66
N LEU A 115 8.36 7.65 -5.99
CA LEU A 115 8.90 6.85 -4.89
C LEU A 115 10.01 5.90 -5.33
N LEU A 116 9.93 5.38 -6.56
CA LEU A 116 10.98 4.57 -7.16
C LEU A 116 12.09 5.44 -7.77
N GLY A 117 11.74 6.59 -8.35
CA GLY A 117 12.70 7.51 -8.97
C GLY A 117 13.65 8.19 -7.98
N GLN A 118 13.29 8.28 -6.69
CA GLN A 118 14.17 8.79 -5.64
C GLN A 118 15.17 7.75 -5.10
N LEU A 119 14.98 6.46 -5.41
CA LEU A 119 15.92 5.42 -5.00
C LEU A 119 17.26 5.68 -5.68
N LYS A 120 18.34 5.66 -4.90
CA LYS A 120 19.67 5.99 -5.40
C LYS A 120 20.12 4.91 -6.37
N GLN A 121 20.78 5.29 -7.46
CA GLN A 121 21.44 4.36 -8.38
C GLN A 121 22.90 4.08 -7.97
N ASP A 122 23.18 4.08 -6.66
CA ASP A 122 24.52 3.88 -6.10
C ASP A 122 24.74 2.40 -5.74
N ALA A 123 25.50 1.70 -6.58
CA ALA A 123 25.79 0.28 -6.40
C ALA A 123 26.48 -0.03 -5.05
N ALA A 124 27.24 0.90 -4.47
CA ALA A 124 27.88 0.68 -3.17
C ALA A 124 26.83 0.65 -2.04
N ALA A 125 25.85 1.55 -2.08
CA ALA A 125 24.74 1.56 -1.12
C ALA A 125 23.87 0.30 -1.22
N TRP A 126 23.60 -0.18 -2.44
CA TRP A 126 22.84 -1.42 -2.64
C TRP A 126 23.61 -2.67 -2.21
N ARG A 127 24.93 -2.71 -2.42
CA ARG A 127 25.78 -3.78 -1.89
C ARG A 127 25.79 -3.79 -0.37
N GLU A 128 25.90 -2.62 0.27
CA GLU A 128 25.83 -2.50 1.73
C GLU A 128 24.48 -3.00 2.27
N LEU A 129 23.37 -2.69 1.59
CA LEU A 129 22.05 -3.21 1.95
C LEU A 129 22.00 -4.74 1.86
N ALA A 130 22.52 -5.32 0.78
CA ALA A 130 22.56 -6.78 0.59
C ALA A 130 23.43 -7.47 1.67
N GLU A 131 24.60 -6.91 1.97
CA GLU A 131 25.51 -7.45 2.99
C GLU A 131 24.94 -7.33 4.40
N ALA A 132 24.33 -6.19 4.74
CA ALA A 132 23.67 -5.99 6.02
C ALA A 132 22.50 -6.96 6.21
N ALA A 133 21.72 -7.22 5.15
CA ALA A 133 20.63 -8.19 5.17
C ALA A 133 21.13 -9.62 5.39
N ALA A 134 22.19 -10.02 4.68
CA ALA A 134 22.78 -11.35 4.80
C ALA A 134 23.44 -11.60 6.17
N ALA A 135 23.92 -10.55 6.84
CA ALA A 135 24.52 -10.63 8.16
C ALA A 135 23.49 -10.74 9.32
N LEU A 136 22.20 -10.49 9.06
CA LEU A 136 21.17 -10.44 10.09
C LEU A 136 20.71 -11.85 10.51
N THR A 137 20.84 -12.18 11.80
CA THR A 137 20.44 -13.50 12.32
C THR A 137 19.00 -13.51 12.87
N PRO A 138 18.38 -14.69 13.09
CA PRO A 138 17.09 -14.76 13.77
C PRO A 138 17.10 -14.18 15.19
N ALA A 139 18.25 -14.15 15.86
CA ALA A 139 18.38 -13.55 17.19
C ALA A 139 18.30 -12.01 17.11
N ASP A 140 18.89 -11.41 16.09
CA ASP A 140 18.84 -9.95 15.88
C ASP A 140 17.41 -9.42 15.65
N ARG A 141 16.51 -10.27 15.15
CA ARG A 141 15.08 -9.96 14.93
C ARG A 141 14.25 -10.04 16.20
N LYS A 142 14.76 -10.69 17.25
CA LYS A 142 14.12 -10.78 18.57
C LYS A 142 14.64 -9.65 19.45
N VAL A 143 14.07 -8.47 19.29
CA VAL A 143 14.51 -7.27 20.01
C VAL A 143 14.15 -7.38 21.49
N GLU A 144 15.17 -7.28 22.34
CA GLU A 144 15.01 -7.21 23.79
C GLU A 144 14.59 -5.80 24.21
N TRP A 145 13.75 -5.71 25.24
CA TRP A 145 13.32 -4.44 25.81
C TRP A 145 14.03 -4.19 27.13
N ALA A 146 14.58 -3.00 27.30
CA ALA A 146 15.33 -2.59 28.48
C ALA A 146 14.60 -1.51 29.28
N GLY A 147 14.86 -1.43 30.58
CA GLY A 147 14.45 -0.31 31.41
C GLY A 147 12.97 -0.23 31.78
N ALA A 148 12.15 -1.24 31.45
CA ALA A 148 10.77 -1.33 31.92
C ALA A 148 10.75 -1.66 33.43
N GLY A 149 10.00 -0.90 34.22
CA GLY A 149 9.75 -1.24 35.63
C GLY A 149 9.42 -0.05 36.52
N GLU A 150 8.77 -0.35 37.65
CA GLU A 150 8.49 0.63 38.70
C GLU A 150 9.78 0.95 39.47
N GLN A 151 10.12 2.23 39.53
CA GLN A 151 11.27 2.73 40.27
C GLN A 151 10.86 3.04 41.72
N PRO A 152 11.83 3.12 42.66
CA PRO A 152 11.55 3.60 44.02
C PRO A 152 10.81 4.94 43.99
N GLY A 153 9.62 4.99 44.61
CA GLY A 153 8.74 6.17 44.60
C GLY A 153 7.57 6.11 43.61
N GLY A 154 7.29 4.96 42.99
CA GLY A 154 6.09 4.77 42.16
C GLY A 154 6.19 5.33 40.74
N VAL A 155 7.39 5.78 40.32
CA VAL A 155 7.64 6.24 38.95
C VAL A 155 7.76 5.02 38.04
N ILE A 156 6.81 4.86 37.11
CA ILE A 156 6.87 3.81 36.09
C ILE A 156 7.81 4.27 34.97
N ARG A 157 8.91 3.55 34.76
CA ARG A 157 9.76 3.74 33.59
C ARG A 157 9.23 2.88 32.44
N ILE A 158 8.90 3.53 31.33
CA ILE A 158 8.53 2.83 30.09
C ILE A 158 9.81 2.21 29.50
N GLY A 159 9.70 0.95 29.07
CA GLY A 159 10.81 0.24 28.45
C GLY A 159 11.12 0.77 27.05
N TYR A 160 12.37 0.63 26.63
CA TYR A 160 12.84 0.99 25.30
C TYR A 160 13.47 -0.22 24.61
N PRO A 161 13.37 -0.35 23.28
CA PRO A 161 13.97 -1.44 22.55
C PRO A 161 15.51 -1.32 22.53
N ASN A 162 16.19 -2.44 22.72
CA ASN A 162 17.64 -2.55 22.60
C ASN A 162 18.00 -3.21 21.26
N TYR A 163 18.27 -2.39 20.25
CA TYR A 163 18.58 -2.88 18.92
C TYR A 163 20.02 -3.39 18.82
N SER A 164 20.18 -4.58 18.24
CA SER A 164 21.51 -5.12 17.95
C SER A 164 22.23 -4.28 16.89
N LYS A 165 23.57 -4.32 16.90
CA LYS A 165 24.38 -3.62 15.88
C LYS A 165 24.06 -4.08 14.45
N PRO A 166 23.88 -5.39 14.17
CA PRO A 166 23.44 -5.84 12.84
C PRO A 166 22.08 -5.26 12.41
N LEU A 167 21.10 -5.22 13.32
CA LEU A 167 19.78 -4.67 13.01
C LEU A 167 19.85 -3.16 12.73
N LEU A 168 20.61 -2.40 13.51
CA LEU A 168 20.83 -0.97 13.25
C LEU A 168 21.58 -0.74 11.92
N ARG A 169 22.59 -1.56 11.60
CA ARG A 169 23.29 -1.49 10.30
C ARG A 169 22.30 -1.65 9.15
N LEU A 170 21.38 -2.61 9.23
CA LEU A 170 20.35 -2.82 8.23
C LEU A 170 19.45 -1.58 8.06
N THR A 171 18.99 -0.97 9.16
CA THR A 171 18.11 0.21 9.08
C THR A 171 18.81 1.43 8.47
N TYR A 172 20.10 1.61 8.76
CA TYR A 172 20.93 2.61 8.09
C TYR A 172 21.11 2.31 6.61
N ALA A 173 21.33 1.05 6.23
CA ALA A 173 21.47 0.67 4.83
C ALA A 173 20.18 0.88 4.01
N VAL A 174 19.01 0.57 4.58
CA VAL A 174 17.69 0.87 3.99
C VAL A 174 17.53 2.38 3.76
N SER A 175 17.92 3.20 4.73
CA SER A 175 17.94 4.66 4.56
C SER A 175 18.98 5.10 3.50
N GLY A 176 20.11 4.40 3.43
CA GLY A 176 21.24 4.65 2.55
C GLY A 176 20.87 4.57 1.07
N VAL A 177 20.01 3.62 0.67
CA VAL A 177 19.51 3.48 -0.72
C VAL A 177 18.42 4.49 -1.08
N GLY A 178 17.99 5.34 -0.15
CA GLY A 178 16.95 6.36 -0.38
C GLY A 178 15.52 5.85 -0.18
N ALA A 179 15.32 4.68 0.44
CA ALA A 179 13.99 4.12 0.67
C ALA A 179 13.21 4.83 1.80
N VAL A 180 13.86 5.71 2.58
CA VAL A 180 13.20 6.54 3.61
C VAL A 180 13.06 7.95 3.08
N THR A 181 11.82 8.37 2.78
CA THR A 181 11.57 9.63 2.05
C THR A 181 10.67 10.61 2.79
N PRO A 182 10.89 11.93 2.66
CA PRO A 182 9.92 12.94 3.06
C PRO A 182 8.72 13.04 2.10
N ALA A 183 8.84 12.53 0.86
CA ALA A 183 7.81 12.62 -0.17
C ALA A 183 6.56 11.77 0.12
N HIS A 184 6.64 10.85 1.09
CA HIS A 184 5.50 10.07 1.55
C HIS A 184 5.01 10.58 2.91
N TYR A 185 3.74 11.03 2.98
CA TYR A 185 3.10 11.47 4.22
C TYR A 185 2.64 10.28 5.06
N TRP A 186 3.59 9.59 5.68
CA TRP A 186 3.42 8.29 6.35
C TRP A 186 2.42 8.26 7.52
N ILE A 187 2.09 9.41 8.12
CA ILE A 187 1.18 9.48 9.29
C ILE A 187 -0.28 9.19 8.89
N ASP A 188 -0.70 9.63 7.70
CA ASP A 188 -2.09 9.47 7.23
C ASP A 188 -2.33 8.11 6.56
N HIS A 189 -1.38 7.18 6.70
CA HIS A 189 -1.28 6.00 5.87
C HIS A 189 -1.00 4.77 6.72
N ARG A 190 -1.94 3.82 6.73
CA ARG A 190 -1.77 2.54 7.43
C ARG A 190 -0.49 1.83 6.96
N MET A 191 0.25 1.26 7.90
CA MET A 191 1.47 0.50 7.63
C MET A 191 1.15 -0.70 6.73
N PRO A 192 1.91 -0.93 5.64
CA PRO A 192 1.68 -2.08 4.77
C PRO A 192 1.75 -3.40 5.54
N GLU A 193 0.77 -4.28 5.31
CA GLU A 193 0.80 -5.64 5.84
C GLU A 193 1.69 -6.51 4.97
N VAL A 194 2.40 -7.45 5.59
CA VAL A 194 3.27 -8.39 4.87
C VAL A 194 2.40 -9.38 4.10
N PRO A 195 2.47 -9.44 2.76
CA PRO A 195 1.72 -10.44 2.00
C PRO A 195 2.21 -11.85 2.37
N ALA A 196 1.36 -12.86 2.23
CA ALA A 196 1.73 -14.26 2.53
C ALA A 196 2.98 -14.76 1.74
N GLY A 197 3.29 -14.13 0.61
CA GLY A 197 4.50 -14.40 -0.19
C GLY A 197 5.78 -13.71 0.30
N GLY A 198 5.73 -12.92 1.38
CA GLY A 198 6.89 -12.27 1.97
C GLY A 198 7.53 -11.16 1.13
N GLN A 199 6.89 -10.74 0.03
CA GLN A 199 7.34 -9.66 -0.84
C GLN A 199 6.24 -8.62 -1.02
N LEU A 200 6.65 -7.35 -0.96
CA LEU A 200 5.84 -6.18 -1.20
C LEU A 200 6.06 -5.68 -2.63
N PRO A 201 5.07 -5.00 -3.23
CA PRO A 201 5.34 -4.13 -4.37
C PRO A 201 6.50 -3.15 -4.04
N PRO A 202 7.43 -2.87 -4.97
CA PRO A 202 8.62 -2.06 -4.66
C PRO A 202 8.32 -0.67 -4.07
N ALA A 203 7.27 0.01 -4.57
CA ALA A 203 6.84 1.29 -4.02
C ALA A 203 6.26 1.16 -2.59
N ASP A 204 5.57 0.05 -2.31
CA ASP A 204 5.08 -0.25 -0.96
C ASP A 204 6.21 -0.60 0.00
N ALA A 205 7.29 -1.22 -0.48
CA ALA A 205 8.50 -1.40 0.30
C ALA A 205 9.12 -0.05 0.70
N VAL A 206 9.12 0.97 -0.18
CA VAL A 206 9.55 2.34 0.14
C VAL A 206 8.62 3.01 1.16
N ARG A 207 7.30 2.82 1.04
CA ARG A 207 6.32 3.33 2.01
C ARG A 207 6.50 2.69 3.39
N ALA A 208 6.62 1.36 3.44
CA ALA A 208 6.86 0.61 4.67
C ALA A 208 8.20 1.00 5.31
N ALA A 209 9.28 1.09 4.54
CA ALA A 209 10.57 1.58 5.03
C ALA A 209 10.43 2.98 5.65
N THR A 210 9.74 3.90 4.97
CA THR A 210 9.50 5.25 5.47
C THR A 210 8.68 5.24 6.77
N ALA A 211 7.59 4.47 6.84
CA ALA A 211 6.75 4.38 8.01
C ALA A 211 7.49 3.77 9.22
N VAL A 212 8.23 2.67 9.01
CA VAL A 212 8.98 2.01 10.09
C VAL A 212 10.08 2.92 10.64
N MET A 213 10.90 3.50 9.76
CA MET A 213 12.07 4.28 10.18
C MET A 213 11.70 5.65 10.75
N ARG A 214 10.65 6.30 10.22
CA ARG A 214 10.17 7.57 10.78
C ARG A 214 9.32 7.33 12.01
N GLY A 215 8.49 6.28 12.03
CA GLY A 215 7.67 5.89 13.17
C GLY A 215 8.48 5.63 14.44
N GLU A 216 9.65 5.00 14.32
CA GLU A 216 10.56 4.80 15.46
C GLU A 216 10.95 6.11 16.17
N ARG A 217 11.00 7.24 15.46
CA ARG A 217 11.34 8.54 16.06
C ARG A 217 10.23 9.09 16.97
N PHE A 218 9.01 8.57 16.84
CA PHE A 218 7.83 9.02 17.56
C PHE A 218 7.33 7.96 18.54
N CYS A 219 7.52 6.68 18.24
CA CYS A 219 7.11 5.55 19.07
C CYS A 219 8.22 4.49 19.11
N ASP A 220 8.79 4.29 20.29
CA ASP A 220 9.75 3.23 20.57
C ASP A 220 9.16 1.86 20.19
N GLY A 221 9.92 1.08 19.42
CA GLY A 221 9.59 -0.31 19.11
C GLY A 221 8.85 -0.54 17.78
N THR A 222 8.75 0.48 16.92
CA THR A 222 8.23 0.33 15.56
C THR A 222 9.14 -0.60 14.73
N ILE A 223 10.46 -0.40 14.80
CA ILE A 223 11.46 -1.28 14.18
C ILE A 223 11.43 -2.66 14.85
N ALA A 224 11.30 -2.71 16.19
CA ALA A 224 11.22 -3.98 16.92
C ALA A 224 10.05 -4.84 16.45
N LYS A 225 8.86 -4.23 16.28
CA LYS A 225 7.68 -4.89 15.75
C LYS A 225 7.90 -5.38 14.32
N ALA A 226 8.37 -4.51 13.43
CA ALA A 226 8.61 -4.84 12.02
C ALA A 226 9.69 -5.93 11.82
N ALA A 227 10.68 -6.00 12.72
CA ALA A 227 11.66 -7.08 12.72
C ALA A 227 11.06 -8.41 13.21
N GLY A 228 10.16 -8.36 14.20
CA GLY A 228 9.53 -9.55 14.78
C GLY A 228 8.43 -10.16 13.92
N ASP A 229 7.67 -9.35 13.18
CA ASP A 229 6.57 -9.80 12.30
C ASP A 229 7.01 -10.08 10.85
N GLY A 230 8.27 -9.80 10.51
CA GLY A 230 8.85 -10.06 9.20
C GLY A 230 8.65 -8.93 8.18
N LEU A 231 8.02 -7.81 8.54
CA LEU A 231 7.85 -6.66 7.64
C LEU A 231 9.17 -6.07 7.19
N LEU A 232 10.15 -5.97 8.08
CA LEU A 232 11.47 -5.44 7.73
C LEU A 232 12.18 -6.35 6.71
N ASP A 233 12.07 -7.67 6.87
CA ASP A 233 12.63 -8.63 5.91
C ASP A 233 11.95 -8.52 4.54
N ALA A 234 10.62 -8.41 4.52
CA ALA A 234 9.84 -8.25 3.29
C ALA A 234 10.21 -6.95 2.55
N VAL A 235 10.38 -5.84 3.27
CA VAL A 235 10.85 -4.56 2.70
C VAL A 235 12.21 -4.75 2.02
N VAL A 236 13.18 -5.32 2.74
CA VAL A 236 14.55 -5.48 2.24
C VAL A 236 14.60 -6.40 1.02
N ALA A 237 13.92 -7.55 1.08
CA ALA A 237 13.84 -8.49 -0.04
C ALA A 237 13.24 -7.85 -1.30
N SER A 238 12.18 -7.05 -1.13
CA SER A 238 11.49 -6.38 -2.23
C SER A 238 12.35 -5.30 -2.89
N LEU A 239 13.05 -4.51 -2.09
CA LEU A 239 13.98 -3.48 -2.59
C LEU A 239 15.14 -4.10 -3.37
N LEU A 240 15.76 -5.17 -2.84
CA LEU A 240 16.86 -5.87 -3.51
C LEU A 240 16.40 -6.52 -4.83
N ALA A 241 15.21 -7.14 -4.84
CA ALA A 241 14.64 -7.72 -6.05
C ALA A 241 14.38 -6.68 -7.14
N TRP A 242 13.84 -5.51 -6.76
CA TRP A 242 13.63 -4.39 -7.67
C TRP A 242 14.94 -3.84 -8.25
N TYR A 243 15.98 -3.68 -7.42
CA TYR A 243 17.26 -3.17 -7.90
C TYR A 243 17.91 -4.15 -8.89
N ALA A 244 17.84 -5.45 -8.61
CA ALA A 244 18.36 -6.50 -9.48
C ALA A 244 17.62 -6.59 -10.84
N SER A 245 16.32 -6.27 -10.88
CA SER A 245 15.56 -6.25 -12.14
C SER A 245 15.81 -5.00 -12.97
N THR A 246 16.18 -3.89 -12.33
CA THR A 246 16.40 -2.59 -12.98
C THR A 246 17.86 -2.37 -13.42
N SER A 247 18.80 -3.14 -12.85
CA SER A 247 20.25 -3.05 -13.14
C SER A 247 20.71 -3.95 -14.30
N LYS A 248 19.79 -4.57 -15.04
CA LYS A 248 20.06 -5.34 -16.26
C LYS A 248 19.84 -4.48 -17.49
#